data_AF-A0A5N6VFN8-F1
#
_entry.id   AF-A0A5N6VFN8-F1
#
_cell.length_a   1.000
_cell.length_b   1.000
_cell.length_c   1.000
_cell.angle_alpha   90.00
_cell.angle_beta   90.00
_cell.angle_gamma   90.00
#
_symmetry.space_group_name_H-M   'P 1'
#
loop_
_entity.id
_entity.type
_entity.pdbx_description
1 polymer ?
#
loop_
_entity_poly.entity_id
_entity_poly.type
_entity_poly.pdbx_seq_one_letter_code
_entity_poly.pdbx_strand_id
1 'polypeptide(L)'
;MKTQFGKPMREHFLFSSSWVNMNHGSFGAIPKNHSLIPNATSGIDTILRNLDYTTREHMVCFNTVYGAAERTMLHLAEKTGVNVTRIPLAYPLSDSEILHRLYTTVAGIRDKGEDVKVVVFDTIAFEPGVRMPFENLIAACRKLGILSCVDGAHCVGQILIDLSDLEPHLFVSNLHK
;
A
#
# COMPACT_ATOMS: atom_id res chain seq x y z
N MET A 1 -15.23 -5.27 37.76
CA MET A 1 -14.80 -6.54 37.11
C MET A 1 -13.47 -6.28 36.41
N LYS A 2 -12.40 -7.03 36.68
CA LYS A 2 -11.15 -6.93 35.91
C LYS A 2 -11.22 -7.95 34.78
N THR A 3 -11.48 -7.51 33.56
CA THR A 3 -11.39 -8.40 32.40
C THR A 3 -9.94 -8.83 32.23
N GLN A 4 -9.70 -10.14 32.11
CA GLN A 4 -8.37 -10.68 31.89
C GLN A 4 -7.88 -10.29 30.49
N PHE A 5 -6.66 -9.78 30.41
CA PHE A 5 -6.04 -9.39 29.15
C PHE A 5 -5.95 -10.60 28.20
N GLY A 6 -6.19 -10.39 26.90
CA GLY A 6 -6.19 -11.44 25.88
C GLY A 6 -7.58 -11.76 25.32
N LYS A 7 -7.80 -13.03 24.89
CA LYS A 7 -9.05 -13.51 24.26
C LYS A 7 -10.34 -13.08 25.00
N PRO A 8 -10.41 -13.05 26.34
CA PRO A 8 -11.61 -12.61 27.05
C PRO A 8 -11.99 -11.15 26.80
N MET A 9 -11.04 -10.28 26.43
CA MET A 9 -11.35 -8.88 26.12
C MET A 9 -12.25 -8.71 24.90
N ARG A 10 -12.40 -9.75 24.06
CA ARG A 10 -13.23 -9.72 22.86
C ARG A 10 -14.67 -9.29 23.13
N GLU A 11 -15.24 -9.66 24.27
CA GLU A 11 -16.62 -9.32 24.65
C GLU A 11 -16.85 -7.80 24.79
N HIS A 12 -15.79 -7.02 24.92
CA HIS A 12 -15.83 -5.56 25.04
C HIS A 12 -15.72 -4.84 23.68
N PHE A 13 -15.54 -5.58 22.58
CA PHE A 13 -15.46 -5.04 21.22
C PHE A 13 -16.70 -5.41 20.41
N LEU A 14 -17.09 -4.56 19.46
CA LEU A 14 -18.28 -4.74 18.60
C LEU A 14 -18.09 -5.80 17.50
N PHE A 15 -17.37 -6.89 17.79
CA PHE A 15 -17.21 -7.99 16.85
C PHE A 15 -18.42 -8.93 16.90
N SER A 16 -18.80 -9.48 15.75
CA SER A 16 -19.75 -10.59 15.68
C SER A 16 -19.31 -11.73 16.61
N SER A 17 -20.26 -12.42 17.24
CA SER A 17 -20.00 -13.65 18.02
C SER A 17 -19.38 -14.76 17.17
N SER A 18 -19.61 -14.74 15.85
CA SER A 18 -18.98 -15.66 14.88
C SER A 18 -17.58 -15.25 14.41
N TRP A 19 -17.08 -14.08 14.80
CA TRP A 19 -15.76 -13.59 14.38
C TRP A 19 -14.64 -14.51 14.90
N VAL A 20 -13.77 -15.01 14.02
CA VAL A 20 -12.58 -15.76 14.40
C VAL A 20 -11.38 -14.90 14.08
N ASN A 21 -10.55 -14.60 15.08
CA ASN A 21 -9.28 -13.91 14.86
C ASN A 21 -8.36 -14.89 14.12
N MET A 22 -8.32 -14.75 12.80
CA MET A 22 -7.46 -15.56 11.94
C MET A 22 -6.11 -14.88 11.84
N ASN A 23 -5.21 -15.30 12.71
CA ASN A 23 -3.82 -15.03 12.49
C ASN A 23 -3.28 -16.03 11.44
N HIS A 24 -2.79 -15.47 10.33
CA HIS A 24 -1.83 -16.05 9.37
C HIS A 24 -2.35 -16.85 8.15
N GLY A 25 -3.67 -16.99 7.93
CA GLY A 25 -4.18 -17.83 6.82
C GLY A 25 -5.42 -17.33 6.07
N SER A 26 -5.89 -16.12 6.30
CA SER A 26 -7.26 -15.72 5.94
C SER A 26 -7.44 -14.60 4.94
N PHE A 27 -6.36 -14.00 4.43
CA PHE A 27 -6.45 -12.89 3.47
C PHE A 27 -6.41 -13.37 2.01
N GLY A 28 -6.82 -14.62 1.79
CA GLY A 28 -6.78 -15.26 0.48
C GLY A 28 -5.37 -15.36 -0.09
N ALA A 29 -4.35 -15.75 0.68
CA ALA A 29 -2.98 -15.92 0.17
C ALA A 29 -2.31 -17.18 0.71
N ILE A 30 -1.34 -17.70 -0.04
CA ILE A 30 -0.62 -18.94 0.29
C ILE A 30 0.34 -18.68 1.48
N PRO A 31 0.34 -19.51 2.54
CA PRO A 31 1.12 -19.28 3.77
C PRO A 31 2.62 -19.03 3.61
N LYS A 32 3.24 -19.49 2.51
CA LYS A 32 4.67 -19.29 2.21
C LYS A 32 5.02 -17.87 1.77
N ASN A 33 4.04 -17.07 1.37
CA ASN A 33 4.24 -15.72 0.83
C ASN A 33 4.01 -14.63 1.88
N HIS A 34 4.13 -14.96 3.17
CA HIS A 34 3.91 -14.03 4.28
C HIS A 34 5.13 -13.95 5.19
N SER A 35 5.45 -12.72 5.58
CA SER A 35 6.48 -12.41 6.57
C SER A 35 5.86 -11.54 7.65
N LEU A 36 6.11 -11.88 8.91
CA LEU A 36 5.74 -11.02 10.03
C LEU A 36 6.81 -9.96 10.24
N ILE A 37 6.35 -8.72 10.36
CA ILE A 37 7.18 -7.53 10.54
C ILE A 37 6.54 -6.64 11.62
N PRO A 38 7.30 -5.70 12.23
CA PRO A 38 6.78 -4.92 13.36
C PRO A 38 5.56 -4.06 13.04
N ASN A 39 5.54 -3.43 11.85
CA ASN A 39 4.47 -2.53 11.42
C ASN A 39 4.59 -2.20 9.92
N ALA A 40 3.58 -1.52 9.39
CA ALA A 40 3.49 -1.16 7.98
C ALA A 40 4.67 -0.29 7.51
N THR A 41 5.08 0.69 8.32
CA THR A 41 6.25 1.53 8.02
C THR A 41 7.50 0.69 7.81
N SER A 42 7.80 -0.23 8.72
CA SER A 42 8.95 -1.14 8.57
C SER A 42 8.83 -2.02 7.33
N GLY A 43 7.63 -2.42 6.95
CA GLY A 43 7.40 -3.24 5.75
C GLY A 43 7.67 -2.50 4.47
N ILE A 44 7.04 -1.34 4.30
CA ILE A 44 7.26 -0.46 3.15
C ILE A 44 8.74 -0.06 3.07
N ASP A 45 9.36 0.29 4.19
CA ASP A 45 10.78 0.63 4.24
C ASP A 45 11.69 -0.53 3.81
N THR A 46 11.43 -1.74 4.31
CA THR A 46 12.16 -2.95 3.93
C THR A 46 12.03 -3.21 2.42
N ILE A 47 10.82 -3.14 1.90
CA ILE A 47 10.52 -3.38 0.49
C ILE A 47 11.26 -2.37 -0.39
N LEU A 48 11.06 -1.08 -0.15
CA LEU A 48 11.61 -0.03 -0.99
C LEU A 48 13.14 0.00 -0.95
N ARG A 49 13.77 -0.34 0.18
CA ARG A 49 15.24 -0.39 0.30
C ARG A 49 15.90 -1.56 -0.43
N ASN A 50 15.14 -2.59 -0.77
CA ASN A 50 15.65 -3.81 -1.42
C ASN A 50 15.36 -3.86 -2.92
N LEU A 51 14.85 -2.78 -3.51
CA LEU A 51 14.75 -2.64 -4.96
C LEU A 51 16.02 -2.00 -5.51
N ASP A 52 16.50 -2.50 -6.64
CA ASP A 52 17.59 -1.88 -7.39
C ASP A 52 17.05 -0.72 -8.23
N TYR A 53 17.59 0.47 -8.00
CA TYR A 53 17.19 1.68 -8.70
C TYR A 53 18.30 2.22 -9.61
N THR A 54 17.87 2.92 -10.65
CA THR A 54 18.71 3.73 -11.53
C THR A 54 18.27 5.19 -11.49
N THR A 55 19.14 6.08 -11.95
CA THR A 55 18.84 7.53 -12.05
C THR A 55 17.80 7.89 -13.12
N ARG A 56 17.39 6.92 -13.94
CA ARG A 56 16.32 7.08 -14.95
C ARG A 56 14.97 6.50 -14.51
N GLU A 57 14.92 5.97 -13.30
CA GLU A 57 13.70 5.40 -12.74
C GLU A 57 13.03 6.34 -11.73
N HIS A 58 11.73 6.16 -11.57
CA HIS A 58 10.89 6.89 -10.63
C HIS A 58 10.25 5.94 -9.61
N MET A 59 10.23 6.37 -8.35
CA MET A 59 9.24 5.93 -7.38
C MET A 59 8.07 6.91 -7.43
N VAL A 60 6.87 6.42 -7.71
CA VAL A 60 5.66 7.25 -7.81
C VAL A 60 4.79 7.04 -6.57
N CYS A 61 4.22 8.11 -6.02
CA CYS A 61 3.21 8.02 -4.97
C CYS A 61 2.12 9.08 -5.16
N PHE A 62 1.00 8.95 -4.44
CA PHE A 62 0.03 10.04 -4.29
C PHE A 62 0.41 10.94 -3.12
N ASN A 63 0.06 12.21 -3.16
CA ASN A 63 0.33 13.16 -2.06
C ASN A 63 -0.39 12.82 -0.74
N THR A 64 -1.29 11.84 -0.74
CA THR A 64 -1.98 11.33 0.45
C THR A 64 -1.27 10.15 1.11
N VAL A 65 -0.18 9.65 0.51
CA VAL A 65 0.58 8.52 1.07
C VAL A 65 1.05 8.84 2.48
N TYR A 66 1.08 7.85 3.36
CA TYR A 66 1.53 8.07 4.72
C TYR A 66 2.96 8.65 4.76
N GLY A 67 3.15 9.72 5.53
CA GLY A 67 4.40 10.50 5.50
C GLY A 67 5.66 9.72 5.89
N ALA A 68 5.55 8.55 6.52
CA ALA A 68 6.72 7.69 6.74
C ALA A 68 7.19 7.00 5.44
N ALA A 69 6.25 6.51 4.61
CA ALA A 69 6.57 5.93 3.32
C ALA A 69 7.19 6.98 2.37
N GLU A 70 6.63 8.20 2.36
CA GLU A 70 7.18 9.31 1.60
C GLU A 70 8.62 9.66 2.02
N ARG A 71 8.88 9.71 3.33
CA ARG A 71 10.24 9.98 3.85
C ARG A 71 11.23 8.89 3.44
N THR A 72 10.84 7.62 3.45
CA THR A 72 11.68 6.53 2.91
C THR A 72 12.00 6.77 1.44
N MET A 73 11.00 7.12 0.62
CA MET A 73 11.22 7.41 -0.81
C MET A 73 12.19 8.57 -1.01
N LEU A 74 12.02 9.68 -0.28
CA LEU A 74 12.93 10.83 -0.35
C LEU A 74 14.37 10.46 0.05
N HIS A 75 14.52 9.71 1.14
CA HIS A 75 15.83 9.26 1.58
C HIS A 75 16.52 8.34 0.55
N LEU A 76 15.77 7.47 -0.12
CA LEU A 76 16.29 6.63 -1.20
C LEU A 76 16.67 7.45 -2.43
N ALA A 77 15.92 8.50 -2.75
CA ALA A 77 16.28 9.44 -3.82
C ALA A 77 17.63 10.11 -3.55
N GLU A 78 17.84 10.59 -2.32
CA GLU A 78 19.13 11.18 -1.90
C GLU A 78 20.30 10.18 -2.00
N LYS A 79 20.06 8.91 -1.64
CA LYS A 79 21.12 7.90 -1.58
C LYS A 79 21.46 7.27 -2.93
N THR A 80 20.46 7.07 -3.80
CA THR A 80 20.60 6.28 -5.04
C THR A 80 20.47 7.12 -6.31
N GLY A 81 19.93 8.34 -6.21
CA GLY A 81 19.63 9.19 -7.36
C GLY A 81 18.34 8.81 -8.11
N VAL A 82 17.55 7.86 -7.60
CA VAL A 82 16.19 7.60 -8.11
C VAL A 82 15.30 8.82 -7.95
N ASN A 83 14.39 9.05 -8.89
CA ASN A 83 13.45 10.17 -8.81
C ASN A 83 12.24 9.82 -7.94
N VAL A 84 11.65 10.84 -7.30
CA VAL A 84 10.37 10.71 -6.58
C VAL A 84 9.34 11.60 -7.26
N THR A 85 8.27 10.99 -7.76
CA THR A 85 7.16 11.70 -8.40
C THR A 85 5.90 11.60 -7.57
N ARG A 86 5.35 12.76 -7.21
CA ARG A 86 4.11 12.88 -6.45
C ARG A 86 2.95 13.22 -7.37
N ILE A 87 1.89 12.43 -7.29
CA ILE A 87 0.63 12.70 -7.96
C ILE A 87 -0.27 13.46 -6.98
N PRO A 88 -0.61 14.74 -7.27
CA PRO A 88 -1.47 15.50 -6.39
C PRO A 88 -2.92 15.00 -6.49
N LEU A 89 -3.54 14.76 -5.33
CA LEU A 89 -4.96 14.52 -5.14
C LEU A 89 -5.54 15.65 -4.27
N ALA A 90 -6.71 16.13 -4.65
CA ALA A 90 -7.46 17.20 -3.96
C ALA A 90 -8.93 16.79 -3.84
N TYR A 91 -9.26 16.05 -2.78
CA TYR A 91 -10.60 15.48 -2.59
C TYR A 91 -11.69 16.56 -2.46
N PRO A 92 -12.95 16.28 -2.89
CA PRO A 92 -13.44 15.00 -3.43
C PRO A 92 -13.00 14.72 -4.88
N LEU A 93 -12.70 13.45 -5.18
CA LEU A 93 -12.28 12.95 -6.50
C LEU A 93 -13.01 11.65 -6.83
N SER A 94 -13.21 11.37 -8.12
CA SER A 94 -13.65 10.06 -8.57
C SER A 94 -12.47 9.09 -8.73
N ASP A 95 -12.75 7.80 -8.60
CA ASP A 95 -11.76 6.73 -8.83
C ASP A 95 -11.15 6.80 -10.24
N SER A 96 -11.97 7.13 -11.24
CA SER A 96 -11.54 7.27 -12.62
C SER A 96 -10.51 8.39 -12.80
N GLU A 97 -10.65 9.49 -12.06
CA GLU A 97 -9.72 10.61 -12.12
C GLU A 97 -8.39 10.26 -11.43
N ILE A 98 -8.42 9.48 -10.33
CA ILE A 98 -7.20 8.97 -9.68
C ILE A 98 -6.42 8.08 -10.66
N LEU A 99 -7.10 7.16 -11.35
CA LEU A 99 -6.47 6.30 -12.37
C LEU A 99 -5.96 7.10 -13.57
N HIS A 100 -6.75 8.06 -14.05
CA HIS A 100 -6.35 8.93 -15.15
C HIS A 100 -5.06 9.68 -14.82
N ARG A 101 -4.93 10.22 -13.60
CA ARG A 101 -3.70 10.87 -13.14
C ARG A 101 -2.52 9.91 -13.12
N LEU A 102 -2.70 8.68 -12.64
CA LEU A 102 -1.65 7.66 -12.69
C LEU A 102 -1.18 7.41 -14.14
N TYR A 103 -2.10 7.12 -15.05
CA TYR A 103 -1.75 6.84 -16.44
C TYR A 103 -1.03 8.02 -17.11
N THR A 104 -1.55 9.23 -16.92
CA THR A 104 -0.96 10.45 -17.49
C THR A 104 0.42 10.74 -16.91
N THR A 105 0.62 10.54 -15.60
CA THR A 105 1.94 10.68 -14.98
C THR A 105 2.94 9.65 -15.52
N VAL A 106 2.55 8.38 -15.63
CA VAL A 106 3.44 7.32 -16.16
C VAL A 106 3.79 7.60 -17.62
N ALA A 107 2.81 7.98 -18.45
CA ALA A 107 3.06 8.34 -19.84
C ALA A 107 4.04 9.51 -19.96
N GLY A 108 3.83 10.58 -19.19
CA GLY A 108 4.71 11.76 -19.23
C GLY A 108 6.13 11.50 -18.71
N ILE A 109 6.34 10.51 -17.84
CA ILE A 109 7.68 10.04 -17.46
C ILE A 109 8.32 9.28 -18.63
N ARG A 110 7.58 8.35 -19.24
CA ARG A 110 8.07 7.52 -20.35
C ARG A 110 8.38 8.31 -21.62
N ASP A 111 7.62 9.37 -21.89
CA ASP A 111 7.87 10.29 -23.02
C ASP A 111 9.24 10.99 -22.90
N LYS A 112 9.81 11.08 -21.70
CA LYS A 112 11.15 11.64 -21.45
C LYS A 112 12.27 10.60 -21.55
N GLY A 113 11.95 9.34 -21.85
CA GLY A 113 12.91 8.23 -21.86
C GLY A 113 13.28 7.73 -20.46
N GLU A 114 12.46 8.04 -19.45
CA GLU A 114 12.55 7.54 -18.08
C GLU A 114 11.52 6.40 -17.88
N ASP A 115 11.56 5.71 -16.74
CA ASP A 115 10.54 4.70 -16.42
C ASP A 115 10.13 4.73 -14.94
N VAL A 116 9.05 4.04 -14.61
CA VAL A 116 8.54 3.93 -13.24
C VAL A 116 8.87 2.56 -12.68
N LYS A 117 9.64 2.53 -11.59
CA LYS A 117 10.02 1.28 -10.93
C LYS A 117 8.89 0.74 -10.06
N VAL A 118 8.29 1.62 -9.27
CA VAL A 118 7.29 1.25 -8.26
C VAL A 118 6.30 2.39 -8.05
N VAL A 119 5.03 2.03 -7.85
CA VAL A 119 3.98 2.95 -7.37
C VAL A 119 3.63 2.56 -5.93
N VAL A 120 3.73 3.50 -5.01
CA VAL A 120 3.34 3.35 -3.61
C VAL A 120 1.98 4.02 -3.40
N PHE A 121 0.99 3.26 -2.92
CA PHE A 121 -0.36 3.78 -2.71
C PHE A 121 -1.10 3.04 -1.60
N ASP A 122 -2.04 3.73 -0.97
CA ASP A 122 -2.79 3.21 0.15
C ASP A 122 -4.01 2.39 -0.30
N THR A 123 -4.49 1.46 0.54
CA THR A 123 -5.88 0.96 0.41
C THR A 123 -6.87 1.98 0.94
N ILE A 124 -6.56 2.58 2.09
CA ILE A 124 -7.29 3.68 2.71
C ILE A 124 -6.26 4.73 3.10
N ALA A 125 -6.35 5.91 2.48
CA ALA A 125 -5.46 7.02 2.77
C ALA A 125 -5.70 7.54 4.19
N PHE A 126 -4.62 7.88 4.91
CA PHE A 126 -4.69 8.36 6.30
C PHE A 126 -5.40 9.72 6.42
N GLU A 127 -5.03 10.68 5.56
CA GLU A 127 -5.62 12.02 5.50
C GLU A 127 -6.08 12.25 4.05
N PRO A 128 -7.39 12.33 3.75
CA PRO A 128 -8.52 12.55 4.67
C PRO A 128 -9.25 11.30 5.22
N GLY A 129 -8.70 10.09 5.16
CA GLY A 129 -9.41 8.89 5.64
C GLY A 129 -10.33 8.27 4.58
N VAL A 130 -9.84 8.13 3.35
CA VAL A 130 -10.65 7.74 2.18
C VAL A 130 -10.15 6.45 1.56
N ARG A 131 -11.09 5.57 1.21
CA ARG A 131 -10.78 4.35 0.46
C ARG A 131 -10.33 4.73 -0.95
N MET A 132 -9.15 4.29 -1.33
CA MET A 132 -8.64 4.45 -2.68
C MET A 132 -9.14 3.32 -3.60
N PRO A 133 -9.15 3.50 -4.94
CA PRO A 133 -9.44 2.43 -5.88
C PRO A 133 -8.24 1.48 -6.06
N PHE A 134 -7.74 0.93 -4.95
CA PHE A 134 -6.48 0.19 -4.93
C PHE A 134 -6.49 -1.06 -5.83
N GLU A 135 -7.63 -1.71 -6.01
CA GLU A 135 -7.77 -2.84 -6.93
C GLU A 135 -7.47 -2.43 -8.37
N ASN A 136 -8.05 -1.31 -8.81
CA ASN A 136 -7.81 -0.77 -10.14
C ASN A 136 -6.38 -0.25 -10.29
N LEU A 137 -5.79 0.28 -9.22
CA LEU A 137 -4.38 0.72 -9.21
C LEU A 137 -3.42 -0.47 -9.33
N ILE A 138 -3.68 -1.59 -8.64
CA ILE A 138 -2.91 -2.83 -8.80
C ILE A 138 -3.02 -3.33 -10.25
N ALA A 139 -4.24 -3.40 -10.80
CA ALA A 139 -4.46 -3.81 -12.18
C ALA A 139 -3.76 -2.88 -13.19
N ALA A 140 -3.78 -1.56 -12.95
CA ALA A 140 -3.07 -0.58 -13.77
C ALA A 140 -1.55 -0.79 -13.70
N CYS A 141 -0.97 -0.97 -12.51
CA CYS A 141 0.45 -1.24 -12.34
C CYS A 141 0.88 -2.50 -13.11
N ARG A 142 0.10 -3.59 -12.99
CA ARG A 142 0.33 -4.84 -13.75
C ARG A 142 0.28 -4.60 -15.26
N LYS A 143 -0.73 -3.89 -15.77
CA LYS A 143 -0.84 -3.53 -17.20
C LYS A 143 0.34 -2.69 -17.70
N LEU A 144 0.86 -1.81 -16.84
CA LEU A 144 1.98 -0.92 -17.17
C LEU A 144 3.35 -1.57 -16.98
N GLY A 145 3.42 -2.78 -16.41
CA GLY A 145 4.67 -3.46 -16.07
C GLY A 145 5.41 -2.83 -14.88
N ILE A 146 4.69 -2.22 -13.95
CA ILE A 146 5.23 -1.47 -12.80
C ILE A 146 4.96 -2.23 -11.50
N LEU A 147 5.90 -2.21 -10.56
CA LEU A 147 5.69 -2.79 -9.23
C LEU A 147 4.63 -2.00 -8.45
N SER A 148 3.65 -2.70 -7.91
CA SER A 148 2.64 -2.14 -7.01
C SER A 148 3.05 -2.37 -5.57
N CYS A 149 3.31 -1.30 -4.82
CA CYS A 149 3.60 -1.33 -3.39
C CYS A 149 2.41 -0.78 -2.61
N VAL A 150 1.59 -1.68 -2.06
CA VAL A 150 0.31 -1.34 -1.45
C VAL A 150 0.47 -1.19 0.06
N ASP A 151 0.25 0.03 0.56
CA ASP A 151 0.08 0.30 1.98
C ASP A 151 -1.37 0.01 2.40
N GLY A 152 -1.57 -1.22 2.83
CA GLY A 152 -2.82 -1.71 3.40
C GLY A 152 -2.90 -1.54 4.92
N ALA A 153 -2.17 -0.61 5.55
CA ALA A 153 -2.14 -0.51 7.01
C ALA A 153 -3.53 -0.36 7.64
N HIS A 154 -4.46 0.31 6.94
CA HIS A 154 -5.87 0.48 7.36
C HIS A 154 -6.83 -0.50 6.65
N CYS A 155 -6.34 -1.62 6.12
CA CYS A 155 -7.16 -2.57 5.34
C CYS A 155 -7.69 -3.73 6.19
N VAL A 156 -6.77 -4.51 6.78
CA VAL A 156 -7.08 -5.79 7.40
C VAL A 156 -8.08 -5.61 8.54
N GLY A 157 -9.17 -6.38 8.50
CA GLY A 157 -10.26 -6.31 9.49
C GLY A 157 -11.29 -5.22 9.21
N GLN A 158 -11.05 -4.30 8.26
CA GLN A 158 -11.98 -3.24 7.88
C GLN A 158 -12.61 -3.47 6.49
N ILE A 159 -11.83 -3.95 5.53
CA ILE A 159 -12.27 -4.20 4.15
C ILE A 159 -12.06 -5.68 3.82
N LEU A 160 -13.02 -6.28 3.11
CA LEU A 160 -12.85 -7.63 2.56
C LEU A 160 -11.77 -7.58 1.48
N ILE A 161 -10.74 -8.43 1.63
CA ILE A 161 -9.62 -8.47 0.69
C ILE A 161 -9.24 -9.92 0.39
N ASP A 162 -9.02 -10.19 -0.88
CA ASP A 162 -8.48 -11.45 -1.39
C ASP A 162 -7.20 -11.16 -2.17
N LEU A 163 -6.05 -11.48 -1.58
CA LEU A 163 -4.76 -11.20 -2.20
C LEU A 163 -4.43 -12.18 -3.36
N SER A 164 -5.08 -13.34 -3.44
CA SER A 164 -4.94 -14.28 -4.57
C SER A 164 -5.66 -13.78 -5.80
N ASP A 165 -6.75 -13.04 -5.63
CA ASP A 165 -7.46 -12.40 -6.75
C ASP A 165 -6.78 -11.09 -7.17
N LEU A 166 -6.37 -10.26 -6.20
CA LEU A 166 -5.76 -8.97 -6.49
C LEU A 166 -4.34 -9.11 -7.07
N GLU A 167 -3.58 -10.06 -6.54
CA GLU A 167 -2.16 -10.31 -6.85
C GLU A 167 -1.30 -9.03 -6.89
N PRO A 168 -1.26 -8.21 -5.83
CA PRO A 168 -0.30 -7.14 -5.75
C PRO A 168 1.12 -7.71 -5.71
N HIS A 169 2.07 -7.00 -6.31
CA HIS A 169 3.49 -7.36 -6.19
C HIS A 169 3.95 -7.34 -4.73
N LEU A 170 3.50 -6.32 -3.99
CA LEU A 170 3.93 -6.02 -2.63
C LEU A 170 2.72 -5.46 -1.86
N PHE A 171 2.41 -6.07 -0.72
CA PHE A 171 1.28 -5.65 0.14
C PHE A 171 1.70 -5.71 1.60
N VAL A 172 1.45 -4.63 2.33
CA VAL A 172 1.78 -4.52 3.75
C VAL A 172 0.54 -4.08 4.52
N SER A 173 0.28 -4.67 5.69
CA SER A 173 -0.83 -4.26 6.54
C SER A 173 -0.49 -4.37 8.03
N ASN A 174 -1.20 -3.60 8.85
CA ASN A 174 -1.10 -3.69 10.31
C ASN A 174 -2.21 -4.60 10.84
N LEU A 175 -1.81 -5.53 11.71
CA LEU A 175 -2.75 -6.38 12.47
C LEU A 175 -3.09 -5.79 13.85
N HIS A 176 -2.58 -4.59 14.15
CA HIS A 176 -2.69 -3.91 15.44
C HIS A 176 -3.38 -2.53 15.34
N LYS A 177 -4.08 -2.27 14.23
CA LYS A 177 -4.96 -1.12 14.03
C LYS A 177 -6.40 -1.59 14.16
#